data_AF-A0A931E892-F1
#
_entry.id   AF-A0A931E892-F1
#
_cell.length_a   1.000
_cell.length_b   1.000
_cell.length_c   1.000
_cell.angle_alpha   90.00
_cell.angle_beta   90.00
_cell.angle_gamma   90.00
#
_symmetry.space_group_name_H-M   'P 1'
#
loop_
_entity.id
_entity.type
_entity.pdbx_description
1 polymer ?
#
loop_
_entity_poly.entity_id
_entity_poly.type
_entity_poly.pdbx_seq_one_letter_code
_entity_poly.pdbx_strand_id
1 'polypeptide(L)'
;MPYSVSYTESVQKAEQAIHAQNFKAAVDIYTALMKRRPSDEHNYSRLMMIFRKLKQPRKELQVINEGIKSVSAAYHSQGQQQFGNNATVKRISNALLKSLGMKDQKGRFVFEPSVVERWKKRKALVLKRMKKAK
;
A
#
# COMPACT_ATOMS: atom_id res chain seq x y z
N MET A 1 26.95 10.34 -16.42
CA MET A 1 26.09 9.51 -15.54
C MET A 1 24.88 10.35 -15.17
N PRO A 2 23.66 10.06 -15.64
CA PRO A 2 22.53 10.93 -15.32
C PRO A 2 22.17 10.76 -13.84
N TYR A 3 22.16 11.86 -13.10
CA TYR A 3 21.75 11.93 -11.71
C TYR A 3 20.38 11.26 -11.56
N SER A 4 20.33 10.09 -10.91
CA SER A 4 19.04 9.51 -10.55
C SER A 4 18.38 10.47 -9.57
N VAL A 5 17.35 11.18 -10.04
CA VAL A 5 16.56 12.11 -9.19
C VAL A 5 16.24 11.40 -7.87
N SER A 6 16.57 12.06 -6.77
CA SER A 6 16.40 11.49 -5.45
C SER A 6 14.92 11.18 -5.21
N TYR A 7 14.64 10.15 -4.42
CA TYR A 7 13.27 9.80 -4.06
C TYR A 7 12.54 11.00 -3.41
N THR A 8 13.24 11.73 -2.54
CA THR A 8 12.74 12.91 -1.85
C THR A 8 12.41 14.05 -2.82
N GLU A 9 13.28 14.30 -3.80
CA GLU A 9 13.06 15.33 -4.84
C GLU A 9 11.83 15.00 -5.69
N SER A 10 11.65 13.72 -6.04
CA SER A 10 10.47 13.27 -6.79
C SER A 10 9.18 13.44 -5.99
N VAL A 11 9.20 13.13 -4.69
CA VAL A 11 8.04 13.37 -3.80
C VAL A 11 7.76 14.87 -3.70
N GLN A 12 8.77 15.71 -3.50
CA GLN A 12 8.60 17.16 -3.40
C GLN A 12 8.02 17.75 -4.68
N LYS A 13 8.49 17.30 -5.86
CA LYS A 13 7.95 17.70 -7.15
C LYS A 13 6.48 17.29 -7.32
N ALA A 14 6.11 16.10 -6.83
CA ALA A 14 4.72 15.65 -6.86
C ALA A 14 3.81 16.48 -5.95
N GLU A 15 4.26 16.83 -4.75
CA GLU A 15 3.53 17.70 -3.82
C GLU A 15 3.36 19.10 -4.41
N GLN A 16 4.41 19.68 -5.01
CA GLN A 16 4.32 20.96 -5.73
C GLN A 16 3.29 20.90 -6.87
N ALA A 17 3.25 19.80 -7.62
CA ALA A 17 2.25 19.60 -8.66
C ALA A 17 0.83 19.50 -8.08
N ILE A 18 0.64 18.88 -6.90
CA ILE A 18 -0.65 18.89 -6.18
C ILE A 18 -1.04 20.31 -5.78
N HIS A 19 -0.11 21.09 -5.23
CA HIS A 19 -0.34 22.49 -4.84
C HIS A 19 -0.71 23.37 -6.03
N ALA A 20 -0.05 23.16 -7.17
CA ALA A 20 -0.36 23.82 -8.44
C ALA A 20 -1.62 23.28 -9.13
N GLN A 21 -2.40 22.39 -8.48
CA GLN A 21 -3.57 21.70 -9.03
C GLN A 21 -3.30 20.89 -10.32
N ASN A 22 -2.04 20.64 -10.65
CA ASN A 22 -1.64 19.78 -11.75
C ASN A 22 -1.67 18.31 -11.32
N PHE A 23 -2.89 17.81 -11.14
CA PHE A 23 -3.14 16.44 -10.70
C PHE A 23 -2.63 15.38 -11.68
N LYS A 24 -2.54 15.70 -12.98
CA LYS A 24 -2.02 14.78 -13.99
C LYS A 24 -0.53 14.51 -13.77
N ALA A 25 0.28 15.58 -13.65
CA ALA A 25 1.70 15.45 -13.36
C ALA A 25 1.95 14.75 -12.02
N ALA A 26 1.16 15.06 -10.99
CA ALA A 26 1.28 14.38 -9.69
C ALA A 26 0.99 12.87 -9.79
N VAL A 27 -0.03 12.46 -10.56
CA VAL A 27 -0.34 11.04 -10.79
C VAL A 27 0.82 10.33 -11.48
N ASP A 28 1.41 10.92 -12.50
CA ASP A 28 2.52 10.30 -13.24
C ASP A 28 3.74 10.08 -12.33
N ILE A 29 4.08 11.09 -11.53
CA ILE A 29 5.21 11.01 -10.59
C ILE A 29 4.94 9.96 -9.50
N TYR A 30 3.79 9.99 -8.83
CA TYR A 30 3.48 9.00 -7.79
C TYR A 30 3.33 7.58 -8.35
N THR A 31 2.87 7.41 -9.59
CA THR A 31 2.82 6.09 -10.24
C THR A 31 4.23 5.54 -10.48
N ALA A 32 5.18 6.40 -10.88
CA ALA A 32 6.59 6.00 -10.99
C ALA A 32 7.19 5.66 -9.62
N LEU A 33 6.89 6.44 -8.58
CA LEU A 33 7.34 6.18 -7.21
C LEU A 33 6.77 4.89 -6.64
N MET A 34 5.51 4.58 -6.95
CA MET A 34 4.85 3.32 -6.57
C MET A 34 5.57 2.11 -7.18
N LYS A 35 6.03 2.18 -8.44
CA LYS A 35 6.82 1.12 -9.07
C LYS A 35 8.22 0.98 -8.44
N ARG A 36 8.84 2.10 -8.06
CA ARG A 36 10.17 2.10 -7.43
C ARG A 36 10.14 1.60 -5.98
N ARG A 37 9.08 1.93 -5.23
CA ARG A 37 8.87 1.56 -3.83
C ARG A 37 7.44 1.04 -3.63
N PRO A 38 7.17 -0.22 -4.01
CA PRO A 38 5.81 -0.77 -4.00
C PRO A 38 5.23 -0.99 -2.61
N SER A 39 6.05 -0.93 -1.55
CA SER A 39 5.60 -1.02 -0.16
C SER A 39 5.38 0.34 0.50
N ASP A 40 5.66 1.45 -0.20
CA ASP A 40 5.53 2.79 0.39
C ASP A 40 4.07 3.24 0.43
N GLU A 41 3.49 3.18 1.63
CA GLU A 41 2.11 3.53 1.92
C GLU A 41 1.75 4.99 1.57
N HIS A 42 2.73 5.89 1.60
CA HIS A 42 2.51 7.31 1.30
C HIS A 42 2.11 7.51 -0.15
N ASN A 43 2.79 6.84 -1.08
CA ASN A 43 2.54 6.98 -2.53
C ASN A 43 1.12 6.54 -2.90
N TYR A 44 0.65 5.41 -2.38
CA TYR A 44 -0.73 4.95 -2.60
C TYR A 44 -1.74 5.92 -1.99
N SER A 45 -1.50 6.37 -0.75
CA SER A 45 -2.41 7.31 -0.07
C SER A 45 -2.57 8.62 -0.85
N ARG A 46 -1.49 9.13 -1.44
CA ARG A 46 -1.50 10.33 -2.28
C ARG A 46 -2.25 10.10 -3.59
N LEU A 47 -1.99 8.99 -4.29
CA LEU A 47 -2.74 8.64 -5.51
C LEU A 47 -4.24 8.50 -5.24
N MET A 48 -4.64 7.84 -4.15
CA MET A 48 -6.05 7.75 -3.75
C MET A 48 -6.66 9.14 -3.54
N MET A 49 -5.96 10.04 -2.86
CA MET A 49 -6.42 11.42 -2.65
C MET A 49 -6.60 12.17 -3.98
N ILE A 50 -5.66 12.03 -4.90
CA ILE A 50 -5.74 12.69 -6.22
C ILE A 50 -6.94 12.15 -7.01
N PHE A 51 -7.09 10.82 -7.12
CA PHE A 51 -8.22 10.24 -7.86
C PHE A 51 -9.59 10.56 -7.24
N ARG A 52 -9.64 10.78 -5.92
CA ARG A 52 -10.84 11.32 -5.26
C ARG A 52 -11.18 12.73 -5.73
N LYS A 53 -10.18 13.62 -5.78
CA LYS A 53 -10.36 15.00 -6.26
C LYS A 53 -10.79 15.03 -7.73
N LEU A 54 -10.22 14.14 -8.55
CA LEU A 54 -10.58 13.99 -9.96
C LEU A 54 -11.92 13.26 -10.19
N LYS A 55 -12.62 12.83 -9.13
CA LYS A 55 -13.86 12.04 -9.20
C LYS A 55 -13.74 10.81 -10.11
N GLN A 56 -12.60 10.10 -10.05
CA GLN A 56 -12.32 8.89 -10.84
C GLN A 56 -12.39 7.63 -9.96
N PRO A 57 -13.59 7.15 -9.57
CA PRO A 57 -13.75 6.05 -8.61
C PRO A 57 -13.16 4.72 -9.10
N ARG A 58 -13.15 4.48 -10.43
CA ARG A 58 -12.53 3.28 -11.01
C ARG A 58 -11.03 3.24 -10.78
N LYS A 59 -10.33 4.36 -11.01
CA LYS A 59 -8.88 4.46 -10.80
C LYS A 59 -8.53 4.48 -9.32
N GLU A 60 -9.33 5.17 -8.50
CA GLU A 60 -9.20 5.09 -7.05
C GLU A 60 -9.26 3.63 -6.56
N LEU A 61 -10.23 2.86 -7.05
CA LEU A 61 -10.38 1.44 -6.69
C LEU A 61 -9.18 0.58 -7.13
N GLN A 62 -8.62 0.85 -8.31
CA GLN A 62 -7.42 0.16 -8.80
C GLN A 62 -6.24 0.39 -7.85
N VAL A 63 -5.95 1.65 -7.51
CA VAL A 63 -4.88 2.00 -6.56
C VAL A 63 -5.11 1.39 -5.18
N ILE A 64 -6.35 1.38 -4.69
CA ILE A 64 -6.69 0.75 -3.40
C ILE A 64 -6.36 -0.75 -3.43
N ASN A 65 -6.74 -1.46 -4.49
CA ASN A 65 -6.47 -2.89 -4.61
C ASN A 65 -4.97 -3.18 -4.70
N GLU A 66 -4.24 -2.40 -5.50
CA GLU A 66 -2.79 -2.54 -5.66
C GLU A 66 -2.06 -2.22 -4.36
N GLY A 67 -2.41 -1.14 -3.68
CA GLY A 67 -1.84 -0.76 -2.38
C GLY A 67 -2.06 -1.83 -1.32
N ILE A 68 -3.29 -2.34 -1.18
CA ILE A 68 -3.58 -3.44 -0.25
C ILE A 68 -2.69 -4.66 -0.57
N LYS A 69 -2.57 -5.03 -1.85
CA LYS A 69 -1.76 -6.19 -2.25
C LYS A 69 -0.28 -5.99 -1.93
N SER A 70 0.31 -4.89 -2.38
CA SER A 70 1.75 -4.65 -2.27
C SER A 70 2.19 -4.39 -0.84
N VAL A 71 1.43 -3.60 -0.08
CA VAL A 71 1.74 -3.31 1.33
C VAL A 71 1.56 -4.58 2.16
N SER A 72 0.43 -5.30 2.04
CA SER A 72 0.24 -6.53 2.82
C SER A 72 1.30 -7.59 2.50
N ALA A 73 1.70 -7.72 1.23
CA ALA A 73 2.77 -8.63 0.83
C ALA A 73 4.12 -8.26 1.48
N ALA A 74 4.46 -6.97 1.53
CA ALA A 74 5.69 -6.50 2.16
C ALA A 74 5.71 -6.76 3.68
N TYR A 75 4.59 -6.57 4.38
CA TYR A 75 4.50 -6.89 5.80
C TYR A 75 4.58 -8.40 6.06
N HIS A 76 3.94 -9.21 5.21
CA HIS A 76 4.04 -10.67 5.34
C HIS A 76 5.44 -11.20 5.03
N SER A 77 6.16 -10.64 4.05
CA SER A 77 7.54 -11.05 3.74
C SER A 77 8.52 -10.64 4.83
N GLN A 78 8.39 -9.43 5.39
CA GLN A 78 9.19 -8.99 6.53
C GLN A 78 9.00 -9.88 7.75
N GLY A 79 7.75 -10.23 8.09
CA GLY A 79 7.46 -11.13 9.20
C GLY A 79 7.99 -12.57 9.01
N GLN A 80 8.19 -13.01 7.77
CA GLN A 80 8.83 -14.31 7.48
C GLN A 80 10.36 -14.27 7.58
N GLN A 81 10.97 -13.10 7.33
CA GLN A 81 12.42 -12.91 7.42
C GLN A 81 12.92 -12.73 8.86
N GLN A 82 12.04 -12.42 9.82
CA GLN A 82 12.40 -12.21 11.24
C GLN A 82 13.02 -13.43 11.91
N PHE A 83 12.68 -14.64 11.46
CA PHE A 83 13.29 -15.87 11.95
C PHE A 83 14.24 -16.32 10.84
N GLY A 84 15.55 -16.15 11.05
CA GLY A 84 16.59 -16.51 10.08
C GLY A 84 16.49 -17.97 9.59
N ASN A 85 17.44 -18.44 8.78
CA ASN A 85 17.28 -19.69 8.02
C ASN A 85 17.18 -21.01 8.84
N ASN A 86 17.21 -20.96 10.17
CA ASN A 86 17.08 -22.13 11.03
C ASN A 86 15.63 -22.65 11.08
N ALA A 87 15.41 -23.85 10.55
CA ALA A 87 14.09 -24.49 10.47
C ALA A 87 13.46 -24.74 11.86
N THR A 88 14.27 -25.10 12.87
CA THR A 88 13.79 -25.36 14.23
C THR A 88 13.29 -24.09 14.89
N VAL A 89 14.03 -22.98 14.75
CA VAL A 89 13.61 -21.67 15.26
C VAL A 89 12.33 -21.22 14.58
N LYS A 90 12.23 -21.34 13.24
CA LYS A 90 11.00 -21.04 12.51
C LYS A 90 9.80 -21.84 13.01
N ARG A 91 9.97 -23.14 13.29
CA ARG A 91 8.90 -24.01 13.79
C ARG A 91 8.40 -23.57 15.16
N ILE A 92 9.32 -23.32 16.11
CA ILE A 92 9.00 -22.89 17.47
C ILE A 92 8.32 -21.52 17.44
N SER A 93 8.91 -20.55 16.74
CA SER A 93 8.35 -19.21 16.60
C SER A 93 6.96 -19.23 15.95
N ASN A 94 6.74 -20.06 14.93
CA ASN A 94 5.42 -20.20 14.30
C ASN A 94 4.40 -20.82 15.25
N ALA A 95 4.78 -21.83 16.05
CA ALA A 95 3.90 -22.43 17.04
C ALA A 95 3.50 -21.41 18.12
N LEU A 96 4.45 -20.62 18.60
CA LEU A 96 4.22 -19.55 19.57
C LEU A 96 3.32 -18.44 19.02
N LEU A 97 3.60 -17.97 17.80
CA LEU A 97 2.75 -16.95 17.16
C LEU A 97 1.32 -17.45 16.92
N LYS A 98 1.14 -18.75 16.66
CA LYS A 98 -0.19 -19.36 16.53
C LYS A 98 -0.90 -19.45 17.88
N SER A 99 -0.22 -19.85 18.95
CA SER A 99 -0.84 -19.94 20.30
C SER A 99 -1.23 -18.57 20.85
N LEU A 100 -0.46 -17.52 20.52
CA LEU A 100 -0.76 -16.13 20.89
C LEU A 100 -1.82 -15.46 19.99
N GLY A 101 -2.40 -16.18 19.03
CA GLY A 101 -3.38 -15.63 18.09
C GLY A 101 -2.81 -14.58 17.13
N MET A 102 -1.48 -14.48 17.02
CA MET A 102 -0.80 -13.55 16.11
C MET A 102 -0.71 -14.08 14.69
N LYS A 103 -0.94 -15.38 14.48
CA LYS A 103 -1.07 -16.01 13.16
C LYS A 103 -2.38 -16.81 13.03
N ASP A 104 -3.01 -16.73 11.87
CA ASP A 104 -4.18 -17.52 11.52
C ASP A 104 -3.80 -19.00 11.28
N GLN A 105 -4.80 -19.87 11.12
CA GLN A 105 -4.58 -21.29 10.84
C GLN A 105 -3.81 -21.55 9.53
N LYS A 106 -3.74 -20.55 8.64
CA LYS A 106 -3.01 -20.58 7.37
C LYS A 106 -1.60 -19.99 7.49
N GLY A 107 -1.15 -19.66 8.72
CA GLY A 107 0.18 -19.14 9.01
C GLY A 107 0.38 -17.66 8.66
N ARG A 108 -0.70 -16.93 8.33
CA ARG A 108 -0.66 -15.50 8.01
C ARG A 108 -0.78 -14.69 9.28
N PHE A 109 -0.01 -13.62 9.39
CA PHE A 109 -0.11 -12.72 10.54
C PHE A 109 -1.53 -12.13 10.61
N VAL A 110 -2.14 -12.20 11.79
CA VAL A 110 -3.49 -11.67 12.07
C VAL A 110 -3.47 -10.14 12.09
N PHE A 111 -2.35 -9.54 12.46
CA PHE A 111 -2.17 -8.10 12.47
C PHE A 111 -1.82 -7.59 11.08
N GLU A 112 -2.72 -6.79 10.50
CA GLU A 112 -2.47 -5.99 9.31
C GLU A 112 -2.10 -4.55 9.71
N PRO A 113 -1.35 -3.82 8.85
CA PRO A 113 -1.10 -2.40 9.07
C PRO A 113 -2.42 -1.64 9.14
N SER A 114 -2.52 -0.69 10.08
CA SER A 114 -3.72 0.16 10.26
C SER A 114 -4.12 0.91 8.97
N VAL A 115 -3.17 1.14 8.07
CA VAL A 115 -3.36 1.76 6.76
C VAL A 115 -4.14 0.85 5.81
N VAL A 116 -3.86 -0.46 5.80
CA VAL A 116 -4.56 -1.45 4.99
C VAL A 116 -6.02 -1.56 5.42
N GLU A 117 -6.30 -1.54 6.72
CA GLU A 117 -7.67 -1.54 7.24
C GLU A 117 -8.47 -0.32 6.77
N ARG A 118 -7.86 0.88 6.85
CA ARG A 118 -8.47 2.13 6.34
C ARG A 118 -8.75 2.04 4.84
N TRP A 119 -7.83 1.48 4.05
CA TRP A 119 -8.03 1.29 2.62
C TRP A 119 -9.13 0.27 2.29
N LYS A 120 -9.27 -0.81 3.09
CA LYS A 120 -10.38 -1.77 2.95
C LYS A 120 -11.74 -1.12 3.22
N LYS A 121 -11.86 -0.32 4.28
CA LYS A 121 -13.07 0.48 4.55
C LYS A 121 -13.37 1.42 3.38
N ARG A 122 -12.35 2.08 2.84
CA ARG A 122 -12.49 2.96 1.67
C ARG A 122 -12.93 2.21 0.42
N LYS A 123 -12.35 1.04 0.15
CA LYS A 123 -12.73 0.14 -0.96
C LYS A 123 -14.24 -0.14 -0.93
N ALA A 124 -14.76 -0.52 0.23
CA ALA A 124 -16.18 -0.82 0.41
C ALA A 124 -17.07 0.39 0.10
N LEU A 125 -16.67 1.59 0.54
CA LEU A 125 -17.39 2.83 0.24
C LEU A 125 -17.37 3.17 -1.26
N VAL A 126 -16.23 3.06 -1.93
CA VAL A 126 -16.09 3.33 -3.37
C VAL A 126 -16.96 2.36 -4.18
N LEU A 127 -16.92 1.07 -3.84
CA LEU A 127 -17.78 0.05 -4.47
C LEU A 127 -19.27 0.35 -4.28
N LYS A 128 -19.70 0.73 -3.07
CA LYS A 128 -21.08 1.11 -2.79
C LYS A 128 -21.53 2.31 -3.63
N ARG A 129 -20.66 3.32 -3.77
CA ARG A 129 -20.93 4.52 -4.60
C ARG A 129 -21.03 4.15 -6.08
N MET A 130 -20.13 3.32 -6.58
CA MET A 130 -20.16 2.86 -7.97
C MET A 130 -21.41 2.04 -8.30
N LYS A 131 -21.91 1.23 -7.36
CA LYS A 131 -23.17 0.48 -7.53
C LYS A 131 -24.40 1.39 -7.57
N LYS A 132 -24.41 2.48 -6.80
CA LYS A 132 -25.52 3.46 -6.78
C LYS A 132 -25.53 4.43 -7.97
N ALA A 133 -24.37 4.63 -8.60
CA ALA A 133 -24.22 5.50 -9.76
C ALA A 133 -24.48 4.77 -11.09
N LYS A 134 -24.85 3.49 -11.02
CA LYS A 134 -25.28 2.66 -12.15
C LYS A 134 -26.79 2.53 -12.08
#